data_AF-A0A9X9WYB6-F1
#
_entry.id   AF-A0A9X9WYB6-F1
#
_cell.length_a   1.000
_cell.length_b   1.000
_cell.length_c   1.000
_cell.angle_alpha   90.00
_cell.angle_beta   90.00
_cell.angle_gamma   90.00
#
_symmetry.space_group_name_H-M   'P 1'
#
loop_
_entity.id
_entity.type
_entity.pdbx_description
1 polymer ?
#
loop_
_entity_poly.entity_id
_entity_poly.type
_entity_poly.pdbx_seq_one_letter_code
_entity_poly.pdbx_strand_id
1 'polypeptide(L)'
;MCRNILGAALLVIAAAGPAAAQTSPPATAVTPEGLDRGLVNLGLMAGHAYQCLPEGERPAAQQAVLAFNSILVAQMGANAAFRFSSSFGAGSSHDVDRSFCERSLVDWRKLLQDHNLNR
;
A
#
# COMPACT_ATOMS: atom_id res chain seq x y z
N MET A 1 -51.14 43.31 -0.02
CA MET A 1 -51.05 43.25 -1.50
C MET A 1 -49.57 43.34 -1.88
N CYS A 2 -49.10 42.41 -2.74
CA CYS A 2 -47.84 42.31 -3.51
C CYS A 2 -46.51 42.73 -2.83
N ARG A 3 -45.53 41.86 -2.54
CA ARG A 3 -44.73 40.93 -3.39
C ARG A 3 -43.85 41.63 -4.43
N ASN A 4 -42.56 41.86 -4.13
CA ASN A 4 -41.37 41.46 -4.91
C ASN A 4 -40.07 42.16 -4.42
N ILE A 5 -39.04 41.39 -4.04
CA ILE A 5 -37.77 41.08 -4.77
C ILE A 5 -36.75 42.22 -4.73
N LEU A 6 -35.61 41.96 -4.06
CA LEU A 6 -34.22 42.13 -4.52
C LEU A 6 -33.36 41.78 -3.29
N GLY A 7 -32.72 40.62 -3.19
CA GLY A 7 -31.65 40.22 -4.11
C GLY A 7 -30.31 40.79 -3.63
N ALA A 8 -29.91 40.52 -2.38
CA ALA A 8 -28.57 40.81 -1.89
C ALA A 8 -27.76 39.52 -1.91
N ALA A 9 -27.03 39.31 -3.01
CA ALA A 9 -26.07 38.22 -3.16
C ALA A 9 -24.93 38.42 -2.15
N LEU A 10 -24.90 37.59 -1.10
CA LEU A 10 -23.71 37.44 -0.27
C LEU A 10 -22.66 36.66 -1.07
N LEU A 11 -21.69 37.39 -1.62
CA LEU A 11 -20.41 36.85 -2.05
C LEU A 11 -19.70 36.22 -0.84
N VAL A 12 -19.78 34.89 -0.74
CA VAL A 12 -18.89 34.12 0.13
C VAL A 12 -17.50 34.18 -0.50
N ILE A 13 -16.61 34.93 0.13
CA ILE A 13 -15.18 34.94 -0.16
C ILE A 13 -14.66 33.54 0.19
N ALA A 14 -14.44 32.71 -0.82
CA ALA A 14 -13.67 31.49 -0.66
C ALA A 14 -12.24 31.89 -0.28
N ALA A 15 -11.87 31.70 0.98
CA ALA A 15 -10.49 31.75 1.41
C ALA A 15 -9.75 30.59 0.71
N ALA A 16 -9.17 30.87 -0.45
CA ALA A 16 -8.14 30.05 -1.06
C ALA A 16 -6.91 30.12 -0.15
N GLY A 17 -6.88 29.25 0.87
CA GLY A 17 -5.64 28.91 1.55
C GLY A 17 -4.64 28.39 0.52
N PRO A 18 -3.33 28.60 0.72
CA PRO A 18 -2.33 28.14 -0.23
C PRO A 18 -2.44 26.61 -0.30
N ALA A 19 -2.93 26.10 -1.42
CA ALA A 19 -2.76 24.70 -1.76
C ALA A 19 -1.25 24.50 -1.91
N ALA A 20 -0.61 23.97 -0.88
CA ALA A 20 0.72 23.41 -1.01
C ALA A 20 0.60 22.29 -2.06
N ALA A 21 0.94 22.62 -3.30
CA ALA A 21 1.15 21.64 -4.34
C ALA A 21 2.22 20.68 -3.82
N GLN A 22 1.78 19.53 -3.34
CA GLN A 22 2.68 18.42 -3.04
C GLN A 22 3.26 18.03 -4.39
N THR A 23 4.47 18.50 -4.67
CA THR A 23 5.26 18.05 -5.81
C THR A 23 5.46 16.56 -5.59
N SER A 24 4.64 15.73 -6.25
CA SER A 24 4.90 14.31 -6.32
C SER A 24 6.35 14.16 -6.78
N PRO A 25 7.21 13.45 -6.04
CA PRO A 25 8.57 13.22 -6.47
C PRO A 25 8.52 12.68 -7.91
N PRO A 26 9.38 13.16 -8.81
CA PRO A 26 9.35 12.77 -10.22
C PRO A 26 9.35 11.24 -10.27
N ALA A 27 8.39 10.66 -11.00
CA ALA A 27 8.29 9.23 -11.14
C ALA A 27 9.61 8.72 -11.74
N THR A 28 10.46 8.16 -10.88
CA THR A 28 11.69 7.51 -11.33
C THR A 28 11.28 6.44 -12.31
N ALA A 29 11.80 6.47 -13.53
CA ALA A 29 11.52 5.45 -14.53
C ALA A 29 11.80 4.08 -13.89
N VAL A 30 10.81 3.17 -13.98
CA VAL A 30 10.95 1.81 -13.44
C VAL A 30 12.00 1.10 -14.29
N THR A 31 13.20 0.90 -13.73
CA THR A 31 14.24 0.08 -14.36
C THR A 31 14.04 -1.39 -14.01
N PRO A 32 14.52 -2.32 -14.84
CA PRO A 32 14.50 -3.75 -14.51
C PRO A 32 15.13 -4.06 -13.14
N GLU A 33 16.25 -3.41 -12.82
CA GLU A 33 16.95 -3.58 -11.54
C GLU A 33 16.15 -2.99 -10.37
N GLY A 34 15.48 -1.86 -10.60
CA GLY A 34 14.59 -1.24 -9.62
C GLY A 34 13.39 -2.12 -9.31
N LEU A 35 12.84 -2.75 -10.35
CA LEU A 35 11.75 -3.72 -10.23
C LEU A 35 12.17 -4.97 -9.46
N ASP A 36 13.33 -5.55 -9.79
CA ASP A 36 13.87 -6.71 -9.10
C ASP A 36 14.11 -6.43 -7.61
N ARG A 37 14.72 -5.28 -7.29
CA ARG A 37 14.90 -4.83 -5.89
C ARG A 37 13.56 -4.59 -5.20
N GLY A 38 12.59 -4.05 -5.93
CA GLY A 38 11.22 -3.86 -5.45
C GLY A 38 10.55 -5.17 -5.04
N LEU A 39 10.65 -6.21 -5.88
CA LEU A 39 10.09 -7.53 -5.60
C LEU A 39 10.73 -8.20 -4.38
N VAL A 40 12.05 -8.06 -4.24
CA VAL A 40 12.78 -8.59 -3.07
C VAL A 40 12.31 -7.90 -1.80
N ASN A 41 12.30 -6.56 -1.79
CA ASN A 41 11.88 -5.78 -0.63
C ASN A 41 10.41 -6.06 -0.27
N LEU A 42 9.53 -6.15 -1.28
CA LEU A 42 8.12 -6.48 -1.09
C LEU A 42 7.95 -7.87 -0.46
N GLY A 43 8.67 -8.88 -0.96
CA GLY A 43 8.63 -10.22 -0.40
C GLY A 43 9.07 -10.23 1.07
N LEU A 44 10.23 -9.63 1.38
CA LEU A 44 10.74 -9.54 2.75
C LEU A 44 9.73 -8.88 3.70
N MET A 45 9.17 -7.73 3.29
CA MET A 45 8.17 -7.01 4.10
C MET A 45 6.90 -7.84 4.31
N ALA A 46 6.39 -8.48 3.25
CA ALA A 46 5.21 -9.34 3.34
C ALA A 46 5.44 -10.54 4.28
N GLY A 47 6.62 -11.16 4.23
CA GLY A 47 7.00 -12.24 5.14
C GLY A 47 7.05 -11.78 6.59
N HIS A 48 7.63 -10.60 6.84
CA HIS A 48 7.70 -10.00 8.18
C HIS A 48 6.30 -9.67 8.72
N ALA A 49 5.44 -9.07 7.89
CA ALA A 49 4.06 -8.74 8.23
C ALA A 49 3.25 -10.01 8.55
N TYR A 50 3.43 -11.07 7.78
CA TYR A 50 2.78 -12.36 8.00
C TYR A 50 3.07 -12.92 9.40
N GLN A 51 4.29 -12.75 9.90
CA GLN A 51 4.65 -13.19 11.25
C GLN A 51 3.97 -12.36 12.36
N CYS A 52 3.66 -11.09 12.08
CA CYS A 52 2.95 -10.21 12.99
C CYS A 52 1.43 -10.44 13.03
N LEU A 53 0.88 -11.24 12.11
CA LEU A 53 -0.56 -11.52 12.10
C LEU A 53 -0.99 -12.44 13.24
N PRO A 54 -2.20 -12.22 13.80
CA PRO A 54 -2.86 -13.19 14.67
C PRO A 54 -2.94 -14.56 14.00
N GLU A 55 -2.81 -15.64 14.78
CA GLU A 55 -2.79 -17.01 14.22
C GLU A 55 -4.04 -17.33 13.40
N GLY A 56 -5.21 -16.83 13.81
CA GLY A 56 -6.47 -17.01 13.07
C GLY A 56 -6.52 -16.32 11.70
N GLU A 57 -5.70 -15.31 11.47
CA GLU A 57 -5.67 -14.54 10.20
C GLU A 57 -4.62 -15.07 9.21
N ARG A 58 -3.62 -15.81 9.70
CA ARG A 58 -2.53 -16.37 8.90
C ARG A 58 -3.00 -17.22 7.71
N PRO A 59 -4.02 -18.10 7.81
CA PRO A 59 -4.46 -18.89 6.67
C PRO A 59 -4.98 -18.03 5.51
N ALA A 60 -5.73 -16.96 5.80
CA ALA A 60 -6.23 -16.05 4.78
C ALA A 60 -5.08 -15.27 4.13
N ALA A 61 -4.09 -14.83 4.92
CA ALA A 61 -2.90 -14.17 4.40
C ALA A 61 -2.05 -15.09 3.51
N GLN A 62 -1.90 -16.38 3.86
CA GLN A 62 -1.21 -17.35 2.99
C GLN A 62 -1.89 -17.47 1.62
N GLN A 63 -3.23 -17.53 1.59
CA GLN A 63 -3.97 -17.59 0.33
C GLN A 63 -3.79 -16.31 -0.49
N ALA A 64 -3.81 -15.14 0.16
CA ALA A 64 -3.55 -13.87 -0.52
C ALA A 64 -2.14 -13.82 -1.14
N VAL A 65 -1.12 -14.33 -0.44
CA VAL A 65 0.26 -14.39 -0.95
C VAL A 65 0.37 -15.34 -2.15
N LEU A 66 -0.30 -16.49 -2.12
CA LEU A 66 -0.34 -17.43 -3.24
C LEU A 66 -1.06 -16.83 -4.46
N ALA A 67 -2.18 -16.14 -4.23
CA ALA A 67 -2.90 -15.43 -5.29
C ALA A 67 -2.07 -14.29 -5.89
N PHE A 68 -1.35 -13.53 -5.06
CA PHE A 68 -0.42 -12.53 -5.56
C PHE A 68 0.71 -13.15 -6.38
N ASN A 69 1.23 -14.31 -5.97
CA ASN A 69 2.27 -15.00 -6.72
C ASN A 69 1.78 -15.48 -8.10
N SER A 70 0.54 -15.97 -8.20
CA SER A 70 -0.03 -16.37 -9.49
C SER A 70 -0.18 -15.17 -10.45
N ILE A 71 -0.53 -13.99 -9.92
CA ILE A 71 -0.54 -12.73 -10.68
C ILE A 71 0.87 -12.39 -11.16
N LEU A 72 1.90 -12.50 -10.32
CA LEU A 72 3.29 -12.28 -10.74
C LEU A 72 3.71 -13.23 -11.86
N VAL A 73 3.35 -14.52 -11.77
CA VAL A 73 3.64 -15.48 -12.83
C VAL A 73 2.98 -15.06 -14.15
N ALA A 74 1.70 -14.68 -14.10
CA ALA A 74 0.93 -14.32 -15.29
C ALA A 74 1.39 -13.01 -15.94
N GLN A 75 1.76 -12.01 -15.15
CA GLN A 75 2.04 -10.65 -15.64
C GLN A 75 3.53 -10.36 -15.82
N MET A 76 4.39 -11.02 -15.04
CA MET A 76 5.82 -10.71 -14.96
C MET A 76 6.71 -11.95 -15.18
N GLY A 77 6.12 -13.14 -15.27
CA GLY A 77 6.81 -14.39 -15.48
C GLY A 77 7.36 -15.04 -14.20
N ALA A 78 7.80 -16.28 -14.34
CA ALA A 78 8.20 -17.14 -13.23
C ALA A 78 9.39 -16.60 -12.42
N ASN A 79 10.33 -15.88 -13.05
CA ASN A 79 11.50 -15.32 -12.35
C ASN A 79 11.11 -14.23 -11.34
N ALA A 80 10.19 -13.35 -11.71
CA ALA A 80 9.66 -12.32 -10.81
C ALA A 80 8.90 -12.95 -9.64
N ALA A 81 8.04 -13.92 -9.93
CA ALA A 81 7.30 -14.69 -8.93
C ALA A 81 8.24 -15.43 -7.96
N PHE A 82 9.30 -16.06 -8.48
CA PHE A 82 10.29 -16.77 -7.67
C PHE A 82 11.06 -15.81 -6.75
N ARG A 83 11.50 -14.65 -7.25
CA ARG A 83 12.19 -13.63 -6.44
C ARG A 83 11.32 -13.15 -5.27
N PHE A 84 10.05 -12.85 -5.55
CA PHE A 84 9.10 -12.49 -4.50
C PHE A 84 8.92 -13.62 -3.48
N SER A 85 8.61 -14.85 -3.92
CA SER A 85 8.33 -15.98 -3.03
C SER A 85 9.51 -16.37 -2.15
N SER A 86 10.71 -16.42 -2.72
CA SER A 86 11.94 -16.71 -1.95
C SER A 86 12.22 -15.63 -0.90
N SER A 87 12.00 -14.36 -1.25
CA SER A 87 12.14 -13.23 -0.31
C SER A 87 11.05 -13.25 0.77
N PHE A 88 9.81 -13.61 0.43
CA PHE A 88 8.73 -13.85 1.39
C PHE A 88 9.08 -14.98 2.36
N GLY A 89 9.61 -16.10 1.86
CA GLY A 89 10.09 -17.20 2.69
C GLY A 89 11.15 -16.74 3.69
N ALA A 90 12.16 -16.00 3.23
CA ALA A 90 13.20 -15.43 4.09
C ALA A 90 12.63 -14.45 5.14
N GLY A 91 11.70 -13.58 4.75
CA GLY A 91 11.06 -12.63 5.66
C GLY A 91 10.12 -13.28 6.68
N SER A 92 9.64 -14.50 6.41
CA SER A 92 8.72 -15.24 7.28
C SER A 92 9.38 -16.33 8.13
N SER A 93 10.67 -16.62 7.91
CA SER A 93 11.39 -17.70 8.58
C SER A 93 12.09 -17.31 9.89
N HIS A 94 12.22 -16.02 10.19
CA HIS A 94 12.93 -15.53 11.39
C HIS A 94 11.97 -14.93 12.39
N ASP A 95 12.00 -15.38 13.65
CA ASP A 95 11.17 -14.81 14.71
C ASP A 95 11.24 -13.27 14.71
N VAL A 96 10.09 -12.64 14.47
CA VAL A 96 9.96 -11.19 14.53
C VAL A 96 9.89 -10.74 15.98
N ASP A 97 10.58 -9.64 16.29
CA ASP A 97 10.34 -8.93 17.54
C ASP A 97 8.90 -8.37 17.53
N ARG A 98 8.03 -9.08 18.25
CA ARG A 98 6.60 -8.77 18.31
C ARG A 98 6.30 -7.42 18.94
N SER A 99 7.25 -6.82 19.65
CA SER A 99 7.09 -5.46 20.20
C SER A 99 6.92 -4.40 19.11
N PHE A 100 7.37 -4.66 17.88
CA PHE A 100 7.21 -3.77 16.74
C PHE A 100 5.99 -4.09 15.87
N CYS A 101 5.31 -5.22 16.09
CA CYS A 101 4.23 -5.66 15.21
C CYS A 101 3.04 -4.69 15.17
N GLU A 102 2.68 -4.08 16.29
CA GLU A 102 1.59 -3.09 16.34
C GLU A 102 1.88 -1.91 15.40
N ARG A 103 3.10 -1.36 15.49
CA ARG A 103 3.55 -0.26 14.62
C ARG A 103 3.58 -0.69 13.15
N SER A 104 4.14 -1.86 12.85
CA SER A 104 4.20 -2.38 11.47
C SER A 104 2.81 -2.59 10.87
N LEU A 105 1.82 -3.03 11.66
CA LEU A 105 0.44 -3.19 11.21
C LEU A 105 -0.27 -1.85 11.03
N VAL A 106 0.05 -0.83 11.83
CA VAL A 106 -0.42 0.55 11.64
C VAL A 106 0.13 1.11 10.32
N ASP A 107 1.43 1.00 10.10
CA ASP A 107 2.10 1.51 8.90
C ASP A 107 1.59 0.79 7.63
N TRP A 108 1.39 -0.53 7.71
CA TRP A 108 0.80 -1.32 6.64
C TRP A 108 -0.63 -0.87 6.30
N ARG A 109 -1.50 -0.70 7.31
CA ARG A 109 -2.87 -0.21 7.09
C ARG A 109 -2.87 1.18 6.47
N LYS A 110 -1.96 2.05 6.92
CA LYS A 110 -1.79 3.39 6.36
C LYS A 110 -1.41 3.34 4.88
N LEU A 111 -0.45 2.49 4.49
CA LEU A 111 -0.09 2.30 3.09
C LEU A 111 -1.28 1.81 2.24
N LEU A 112 -2.04 0.84 2.73
CA LEU A 112 -3.22 0.35 2.02
C LEU A 112 -4.27 1.46 1.81
N GLN A 113 -4.47 2.32 2.81
CA GLN A 113 -5.39 3.46 2.71
C GLN A 113 -4.87 4.52 1.75
N ASP A 114 -3.61 4.94 1.89
CA ASP A 114 -2.99 6.00 1.08
C ASP A 114 -2.98 5.61 -0.41
N HIS A 115 -2.94 4.30 -0.72
CA HIS A 115 -2.92 3.78 -2.09
C HIS A 115 -4.23 3.13 -2.56
N ASN A 116 -5.32 3.23 -1.79
CA ASN A 116 -6.63 2.61 -2.11
C ASN A 116 -6.55 1.10 -2.43
N LEU A 117 -5.70 0.37 -1.72
CA LEU A 117 -5.47 -1.07 -1.89
C LEU A 117 -6.33 -1.92 -0.94
N ASN A 118 -7.28 -1.30 -0.25
CA ASN A 118 -8.18 -1.95 0.72
C ASN A 118 -9.59 -2.23 0.17
N ARG A 119 -9.77 -2.21 -1.16
CA ARG A 119 -11.04 -2.52 -1.82
C ARG A 119 -11.12 -3.98 -2.25
#